data_AF-Q4DMY7-F1
#
_entry.id   AF-Q4DMY7-F1
#
_cell.length_a   1.000
_cell.length_b   1.000
_cell.length_c   1.000
_cell.angle_alpha   90.00
_cell.angle_beta   90.00
_cell.angle_gamma   90.00
#
_symmetry.space_group_name_H-M   'P 1'
#
loop_
_entity.id
_entity.type
_entity.pdbx_description
1 polymer ?
#
loop_
_entity_poly.entity_id
_entity_poly.type
_entity_poly.pdbx_seq_one_letter_code
_entity_poly.pdbx_strand_id
1 'polypeptide(L)'
;MLRRTMTALRVSPYSIFLQELARKRELSGLPLKDCSAIGSRMYRALPPEKLSALKARAVKKRYPALDSFNRFQRQQAFRFTHLSNQQRQRVIGRMWRELKQKEMQAKKLKRKRLAAAKRKAALKRKAILKLKAALKRKAALKRKAALKRKAALKRKAALKRKAALKSKAAPKRKATPKRKASMKGKAGAKRYKKQ
;
A
#
# COMPACT_ATOMS: atom_id res chain seq x y z
N MET A 1 59.19 30.47 -16.54
CA MET A 1 57.82 30.16 -17.00
C MET A 1 57.15 29.17 -16.05
N LEU A 2 56.29 29.63 -15.14
CA LEU A 2 55.47 28.76 -14.30
C LEU A 2 54.39 28.10 -15.19
N ARG A 3 54.75 27.00 -15.86
CA ARG A 3 53.86 26.30 -16.78
C ARG A 3 52.73 25.61 -16.00
N ARG A 4 51.52 26.06 -16.32
CA ARG A 4 50.22 25.37 -16.20
C ARG A 4 49.71 25.22 -14.77
N THR A 5 48.78 26.14 -14.47
CA THR A 5 47.64 25.94 -13.57
C THR A 5 47.38 24.47 -13.29
N MET A 6 47.68 24.02 -12.07
CA MET A 6 47.06 22.81 -11.53
C MET A 6 45.55 23.05 -11.63
N THR A 7 44.89 22.46 -12.63
CA THR A 7 43.44 22.36 -12.60
C THR A 7 43.15 21.61 -11.31
N ALA A 8 42.64 22.32 -10.30
CA ALA A 8 42.36 21.74 -9.00
C ALA A 8 41.21 20.73 -9.18
N LEU A 9 41.56 19.50 -9.51
CA LEU A 9 40.61 18.41 -9.61
C LEU A 9 39.99 18.19 -8.25
N ARG A 10 38.67 17.97 -8.21
CA ARG A 10 37.95 17.70 -6.96
C ARG A 10 38.46 16.45 -6.26
N VAL A 11 38.95 15.48 -7.03
CA VAL A 11 39.57 14.25 -6.54
C VAL A 11 40.93 14.12 -7.22
N SER A 12 41.96 13.80 -6.45
CA SER A 12 43.27 13.50 -7.01
C SER A 12 43.22 12.19 -7.82
N PRO A 13 43.84 12.13 -9.01
CA PRO A 13 43.97 10.87 -9.77
C PRO A 13 44.63 9.76 -8.94
N TYR A 14 45.56 10.12 -8.05
CA TYR A 14 46.19 9.18 -7.10
C TYR A 14 45.18 8.56 -6.13
N SER A 15 44.19 9.33 -5.66
CA SER A 15 43.15 8.79 -4.77
C SER A 15 42.26 7.76 -5.50
N ILE A 16 42.02 7.95 -6.79
CA ILE A 16 41.31 6.94 -7.62
C ILE A 16 42.15 5.68 -7.74
N PHE A 17 43.45 5.83 -8.02
CA PHE A 17 44.37 4.71 -8.08
C PHE A 17 44.41 3.91 -6.76
N LEU A 18 44.51 4.58 -5.61
CA LEU A 18 44.44 3.91 -4.31
C LEU A 18 43.11 3.17 -4.08
N GLN A 19 41.99 3.71 -4.56
CA GLN A 19 40.70 3.01 -4.51
C GLN A 19 40.70 1.75 -5.39
N GLU A 20 41.37 1.77 -6.54
CA GLU A 20 41.53 0.61 -7.40
C GLU A 20 42.42 -0.45 -6.74
N LEU A 21 43.56 -0.06 -6.15
CA LEU A 21 44.42 -0.96 -5.37
C LEU A 21 43.66 -1.60 -4.21
N ALA A 22 42.87 -0.81 -3.47
CA ALA A 22 42.07 -1.31 -2.35
C ALA A 22 40.99 -2.31 -2.81
N ARG A 23 40.34 -2.07 -3.95
CA ARG A 23 39.36 -3.00 -4.53
C ARG A 23 39.99 -4.33 -4.95
N LYS A 24 41.19 -4.27 -5.53
CA LYS A 24 41.94 -5.47 -5.93
C LYS A 24 42.68 -6.15 -4.77
N ARG A 25 42.71 -5.51 -3.60
CA ARG A 25 43.47 -5.96 -2.42
C ARG A 25 44.98 -6.13 -2.68
N GLU A 26 45.56 -5.41 -3.64
CA GLU A 26 46.98 -5.53 -3.99
C GLU A 26 47.92 -5.12 -2.83
N LEU A 27 47.46 -4.24 -1.94
CA LEU A 27 48.19 -3.79 -0.75
C LEU A 27 47.68 -4.44 0.55
N SER A 28 46.85 -5.49 0.48
CA SER A 28 46.39 -6.17 1.69
C SER A 28 47.50 -7.04 2.28
N GLY A 29 47.73 -6.94 3.58
CA GLY A 29 48.76 -7.72 4.31
C GLY A 29 50.05 -6.94 4.61
N LEU A 30 50.26 -5.79 3.96
CA LEU A 30 51.36 -4.89 4.28
C LEU A 30 51.00 -3.99 5.48
N PRO A 31 51.98 -3.55 6.29
CA PRO A 31 51.74 -2.58 7.35
C PRO A 31 51.31 -1.24 6.75
N LEU A 32 50.40 -0.53 7.44
CA LEU A 32 49.77 0.70 6.94
C LEU A 32 50.80 1.79 6.53
N LYS A 33 51.95 1.84 7.21
CA LYS A 33 53.05 2.77 6.91
C LYS A 33 53.63 2.54 5.51
N ASP A 34 53.83 1.27 5.13
CA ASP A 34 54.46 0.90 3.87
C ASP A 34 53.48 1.01 2.69
N CYS A 35 52.19 0.77 2.92
CA CYS A 35 51.14 0.89 1.91
C CYS A 35 51.16 2.25 1.20
N SER A 36 51.42 3.33 1.93
CA SER A 36 51.49 4.69 1.36
C SER A 36 52.71 4.86 0.46
N ALA A 37 53.89 4.41 0.92
CA ALA A 37 55.13 4.51 0.17
C ALA A 37 55.08 3.64 -1.11
N ILE A 38 54.63 2.39 -0.98
CA ILE A 38 54.49 1.45 -2.09
C ILE A 38 53.44 1.95 -3.09
N GLY A 39 52.26 2.37 -2.62
CA GLY A 39 51.21 2.94 -3.48
C GLY A 39 51.70 4.16 -4.28
N SER A 40 52.46 5.06 -3.65
CA SER A 40 53.06 6.20 -4.34
C SER A 40 54.06 5.78 -5.41
N ARG A 41 54.95 4.81 -5.11
CA ARG A 41 55.88 4.24 -6.09
C ARG A 41 55.15 3.61 -7.27
N MET A 42 54.13 2.78 -7.01
CA MET A 42 53.30 2.16 -8.04
C MET A 42 52.62 3.21 -8.92
N TYR A 43 52.07 4.27 -8.33
CA TYR A 43 51.43 5.35 -9.07
C TYR A 43 52.41 6.12 -9.97
N ARG A 44 53.63 6.39 -9.48
CA ARG A 44 54.69 7.04 -10.27
C ARG A 44 55.22 6.14 -11.40
N ALA A 45 55.16 4.83 -11.22
CA ALA A 45 55.55 3.84 -12.24
C ALA A 45 54.45 3.55 -13.27
N LEU A 46 53.27 4.16 -13.19
CA LEU A 46 52.20 3.93 -14.16
C LEU A 46 52.55 4.50 -15.55
N PRO A 47 52.24 3.77 -16.64
CA PRO A 47 52.30 4.30 -18.00
C PRO A 47 51.47 5.59 -18.16
N PRO A 48 51.89 6.51 -19.06
CA PRO A 48 51.22 7.81 -19.25
C PRO A 48 49.75 7.66 -19.66
N GLU A 49 49.41 6.62 -20.42
CA GLU A 49 48.03 6.28 -20.80
C GLU A 49 47.15 6.03 -19.57
N LYS A 50 47.61 5.21 -18.62
CA LYS A 50 46.87 4.92 -17.38
C LYS A 50 46.73 6.18 -16.53
N LEU A 51 47.76 7.02 -16.45
CA LEU A 51 47.70 8.31 -15.76
C LEU A 51 46.67 9.26 -16.41
N SER A 52 46.61 9.31 -17.74
CA SER A 52 45.61 10.10 -18.47
C SER A 52 44.19 9.60 -18.19
N ALA A 53 43.99 8.28 -18.15
CA ALA A 53 42.71 7.66 -17.83
C ALA A 53 42.27 7.98 -16.39
N LEU A 54 43.20 7.92 -15.42
CA LEU A 54 42.94 8.31 -14.03
C LEU A 54 42.58 9.79 -13.91
N LYS A 55 43.27 10.68 -14.63
CA LYS A 55 42.92 12.11 -14.72
C LYS A 55 41.52 12.33 -15.29
N ALA A 56 41.18 11.65 -16.38
CA ALA A 56 39.84 11.73 -16.98
C ALA A 56 38.74 11.25 -16.02
N ARG A 57 38.99 10.15 -15.28
CA ARG A 57 38.07 9.66 -14.23
C ARG A 57 37.95 10.66 -13.07
N ALA A 58 39.05 11.28 -12.66
CA ALA A 58 39.09 12.28 -11.59
C ALA A 58 38.27 13.53 -11.93
N VAL A 59 38.36 14.03 -13.16
CA VAL A 59 37.54 15.15 -13.65
C VAL A 59 36.04 14.82 -13.58
N LYS A 60 35.66 13.57 -13.88
CA LYS A 60 34.26 13.13 -13.88
C LYS A 60 33.66 12.98 -12.49
N LYS A 61 34.46 12.82 -11.43
CA LYS A 61 33.93 12.67 -10.06
C LYS A 61 33.31 13.99 -9.58
N ARG A 62 32.02 13.94 -9.23
CA ARG A 62 31.23 15.06 -8.70
C ARG A 62 30.68 14.73 -7.32
N TYR A 63 30.47 15.76 -6.49
CA TYR A 63 29.89 15.64 -5.15
C TYR A 63 28.64 16.52 -5.06
N PRO A 64 27.47 16.04 -5.53
CA PRO A 64 26.26 16.87 -5.64
C PRO A 64 25.85 17.55 -4.34
N ALA A 65 26.01 16.87 -3.20
CA ALA A 65 25.71 17.43 -1.87
C ALA A 65 26.63 18.61 -1.52
N LEU A 66 27.94 18.47 -1.74
CA LEU A 66 28.91 19.53 -1.52
C LEU A 66 28.71 20.68 -2.51
N ASP A 67 28.44 20.38 -3.78
CA ASP A 67 28.14 21.40 -4.80
C ASP A 67 26.89 22.20 -4.42
N SER A 68 25.85 21.52 -3.91
CA SER A 68 24.64 22.17 -3.44
C SER A 68 24.89 23.05 -2.21
N PHE A 69 25.74 22.61 -1.27
CA PHE A 69 26.15 23.41 -0.13
C PHE A 69 26.97 24.63 -0.55
N ASN A 70 27.93 24.45 -1.46
CA ASN A 70 28.75 25.55 -1.98
C ASN A 70 27.88 26.60 -2.70
N ARG A 71 26.87 26.17 -3.46
CA ARG A 71 25.89 27.08 -4.08
C ARG A 71 25.12 27.86 -3.01
N PHE A 72 24.60 27.17 -2.00
CA PHE A 72 23.91 27.81 -0.87
C PHE A 72 24.80 28.78 -0.12
N GLN A 73 26.05 28.41 0.15
CA GLN A 73 27.04 29.28 0.78
C GLN A 73 27.27 30.54 -0.05
N ARG A 74 27.44 30.45 -1.38
CA ARG A 74 27.58 31.62 -2.25
C ARG A 74 26.34 32.53 -2.20
N GLN A 75 25.15 31.95 -2.15
CA GLN A 75 23.89 32.69 -2.06
C GLN A 75 23.66 33.35 -0.70
N GLN A 76 24.21 32.81 0.40
CA GLN A 76 24.00 33.36 1.74
C GLN A 76 25.19 34.18 2.25
N ALA A 77 26.38 34.02 1.67
CA ALA A 77 27.61 34.60 2.21
C ALA A 77 27.60 36.13 2.29
N PHE A 78 26.96 36.80 1.32
CA PHE A 78 26.89 38.27 1.30
C PHE A 78 26.05 38.84 2.45
N ARG A 79 25.17 38.05 3.07
CA ARG A 79 24.33 38.49 4.19
C ARG A 79 25.10 38.63 5.50
N PHE A 80 26.29 38.04 5.58
CA PHE A 80 27.09 37.92 6.80
C PHE A 80 28.47 38.56 6.63
N THR A 81 28.55 39.68 5.91
CA THR A 81 29.79 40.45 5.66
C THR A 81 30.44 40.96 6.95
N HIS A 82 29.63 41.30 7.94
CA HIS A 82 30.03 41.74 9.28
C HIS A 82 30.61 40.63 10.17
N LEU A 83 30.51 39.35 9.77
CA LEU A 83 31.05 38.22 10.52
C LEU A 83 32.40 37.77 9.94
N SER A 84 33.25 37.21 10.81
CA SER A 84 34.45 36.51 10.37
C SER A 84 34.10 35.32 9.46
N ASN A 85 35.02 34.90 8.59
CA ASN A 85 34.77 33.78 7.68
C ASN A 85 34.40 32.50 8.44
N GLN A 86 35.03 32.24 9.59
CA GLN A 86 34.73 31.08 10.43
C GLN A 86 33.30 31.17 11.01
N GLN A 87 32.90 32.32 11.53
CA GLN A 87 31.53 32.54 12.04
C GLN A 87 30.50 32.40 10.92
N ARG A 88 30.76 32.99 9.75
CA ARG A 88 29.91 32.86 8.55
C ARG A 88 29.71 31.41 8.15
N GLN A 89 30.78 30.61 8.11
CA GLN A 89 30.71 29.18 7.80
C GLN A 89 29.90 28.40 8.85
N ARG A 90 30.04 28.71 10.14
CA ARG A 90 29.25 28.09 11.22
C ARG A 90 27.75 28.38 11.05
N VAL A 91 27.39 29.64 10.80
CA VAL A 91 25.99 30.07 10.61
C VAL A 91 25.39 29.42 9.36
N ILE A 92 26.07 29.53 8.21
CA ILE A 92 25.62 28.92 6.95
C ILE A 92 25.52 27.39 7.10
N GLY A 93 26.48 26.75 7.77
CA GLY A 93 26.46 25.32 8.06
C GLY A 93 25.26 24.91 8.92
N ARG A 94 24.89 25.73 9.92
CA ARG A 94 23.69 25.52 10.73
C ARG A 94 22.42 25.65 9.87
N MET A 95 22.27 26.74 9.11
CA MET A 95 21.13 26.96 8.22
C MET A 95 20.95 25.80 7.23
N TRP A 96 22.06 25.31 6.66
CA TRP A 96 22.03 24.17 5.74
C TRP A 96 21.54 22.88 6.40
N ARG A 97 22.01 22.58 7.62
CA ARG A 97 21.56 21.41 8.38
C ARG A 97 20.07 21.50 8.69
N GLU A 98 19.59 22.66 9.13
CA GLU A 98 18.16 22.89 9.40
C GLU A 98 17.30 22.69 8.16
N LEU A 99 17.73 23.25 7.01
CA LEU A 99 17.05 23.07 5.73
C LEU A 99 16.99 21.58 5.35
N LYS A 100 18.10 20.86 5.47
CA LYS A 100 18.17 19.42 5.17
C LYS A 100 17.31 18.59 6.12
N GLN A 101 17.25 18.95 7.39
CA GLN A 101 16.41 18.27 8.37
C GLN A 101 14.92 18.47 8.05
N LYS A 102 14.51 19.69 7.70
CA LYS A 102 13.14 19.98 7.22
C LYS A 102 12.81 19.20 5.94
N GLU A 103 13.72 19.16 4.97
CA GLU A 103 13.56 18.39 3.74
C GLU A 103 13.36 16.88 4.03
N MET A 104 14.18 16.32 4.93
CA MET A 104 14.08 14.92 5.34
C MET A 104 12.79 14.61 6.09
N GLN A 105 12.36 15.50 6.98
CA GLN A 105 11.06 15.39 7.67
C GLN A 105 9.91 15.43 6.67
N ALA A 106 9.92 16.36 5.71
CA ALA A 106 8.91 16.46 4.66
C ALA A 106 8.86 15.18 3.79
N LYS A 107 10.02 14.62 3.40
CA LYS A 107 10.10 13.34 2.68
C LYS A 107 9.54 12.18 3.52
N LYS A 108 9.86 12.11 4.81
CA LYS A 108 9.33 11.10 5.74
C LYS A 108 7.81 11.19 5.85
N LEU A 109 7.25 12.39 6.00
CA LEU A 109 5.81 12.64 6.04
C LEU A 109 5.14 12.26 4.71
N LYS A 110 5.74 12.63 3.57
CA LYS A 110 5.25 12.23 2.24
C LYS A 110 5.22 10.72 2.08
N ARG A 111 6.28 10.01 2.48
CA ARG A 111 6.33 8.53 2.48
C ARG A 111 5.24 7.92 3.36
N LYS A 112 5.03 8.46 4.56
CA LYS A 112 3.96 8.01 5.48
C LYS A 112 2.57 8.20 4.87
N ARG A 113 2.31 9.37 4.25
CA ARG A 113 1.05 9.66 3.54
C ARG A 113 0.82 8.70 2.37
N LEU A 114 1.84 8.45 1.55
CA LEU A 114 1.75 7.50 0.43
C LEU A 114 1.51 6.07 0.91
N ALA A 115 2.17 5.64 1.98
CA ALA A 115 1.93 4.33 2.59
C ALA A 115 0.50 4.21 3.14
N ALA A 116 0.00 5.25 3.80
CA ALA A 116 -1.39 5.29 4.28
C ALA A 116 -2.39 5.23 3.13
N ALA A 117 -2.15 5.96 2.03
CA ALA A 117 -2.98 5.91 0.82
C ALA A 117 -2.99 4.51 0.19
N LYS A 118 -1.82 3.86 0.07
CA LYS A 118 -1.72 2.47 -0.41
C LYS A 118 -2.49 1.48 0.48
N ARG A 119 -2.41 1.63 1.80
CA ARG A 119 -3.18 0.81 2.76
C ARG A 119 -4.68 1.01 2.60
N LYS A 120 -5.14 2.26 2.50
CA LYS A 120 -6.56 2.57 2.23
C LYS A 120 -7.04 1.96 0.92
N ALA A 121 -6.24 2.04 -0.14
CA ALA A 121 -6.57 1.41 -1.42
C ALA A 121 -6.65 -0.13 -1.32
N ALA A 122 -5.73 -0.77 -0.58
CA ALA A 122 -5.77 -2.20 -0.35
C ALA A 122 -7.01 -2.65 0.46
N LEU A 123 -7.41 -1.88 1.47
CA LEU A 123 -8.63 -2.15 2.24
C LEU A 123 -9.89 -2.03 1.36
N LYS A 124 -9.99 -1.00 0.51
CA LYS A 124 -11.08 -0.86 -0.46
C LYS A 124 -11.16 -2.07 -1.40
N ARG A 125 -10.02 -2.55 -1.92
CA ARG A 125 -9.97 -3.77 -2.75
C ARG A 125 -10.46 -5.00 -2.00
N LYS A 126 -10.03 -5.20 -0.75
CA LYS A 126 -10.52 -6.31 0.10
C LYS A 126 -12.02 -6.23 0.36
N ALA A 127 -12.57 -5.04 0.59
CA ALA A 127 -14.00 -4.83 0.77
C ALA A 127 -14.79 -5.21 -0.51
N ILE A 128 -14.31 -4.79 -1.68
CA ILE A 128 -14.92 -5.16 -2.98
C ILE A 128 -14.89 -6.68 -3.18
N LEU A 129 -13.80 -7.36 -2.85
CA LEU A 129 -13.71 -8.83 -2.94
C LEU A 129 -14.67 -9.53 -1.98
N LYS A 130 -14.80 -9.06 -0.73
CA LYS A 130 -15.78 -9.58 0.23
C LYS A 130 -17.22 -9.42 -0.27
N LEU A 131 -17.55 -8.26 -0.84
CA LEU A 131 -18.88 -8.01 -1.42
C LEU A 131 -19.15 -8.98 -2.58
N LYS A 132 -18.20 -9.15 -3.50
CA LYS A 132 -18.31 -10.12 -4.60
C LYS A 132 -18.52 -11.56 -4.09
N ALA A 133 -17.81 -11.96 -3.03
CA ALA A 133 -17.99 -13.28 -2.42
C ALA A 133 -19.37 -13.46 -1.76
N ALA A 134 -19.88 -12.44 -1.06
CA ALA A 134 -21.21 -12.46 -0.46
C ALA A 134 -22.32 -12.58 -1.52
N LEU A 135 -22.19 -11.86 -2.64
CA LEU A 135 -23.12 -11.97 -3.77
C LEU A 135 -23.12 -13.37 -4.38
N LYS A 136 -21.94 -13.99 -4.57
CA LYS A 136 -21.82 -15.39 -5.03
C LYS A 136 -22.52 -16.37 -4.07
N ARG A 137 -22.35 -16.21 -2.75
CA ARG A 137 -23.03 -17.04 -1.73
C ARG A 137 -24.55 -16.88 -1.78
N LYS A 138 -25.05 -15.65 -1.89
CA LYS A 138 -26.49 -15.37 -2.00
C LYS A 138 -27.08 -16.02 -3.25
N ALA A 139 -26.36 -15.99 -4.38
CA ALA A 139 -26.77 -16.68 -5.60
C ALA A 139 -26.82 -18.21 -5.41
N ALA A 140 -25.83 -18.81 -4.73
CA ALA A 140 -25.83 -20.24 -4.43
C ALA A 140 -27.00 -20.66 -3.51
N LEU A 141 -27.31 -19.86 -2.49
CA LEU A 141 -28.47 -20.10 -1.61
C LEU A 141 -29.80 -20.03 -2.37
N LYS A 142 -29.96 -19.04 -3.25
CA LYS A 142 -31.14 -18.95 -4.14
C LYS A 142 -31.30 -20.20 -5.01
N ARG A 143 -30.20 -20.71 -5.58
CA ARG A 143 -30.20 -21.98 -6.34
C ARG A 143 -30.62 -23.17 -5.48
N LYS A 144 -30.08 -23.30 -4.25
CA LYS A 144 -30.46 -24.38 -3.32
C LYS A 144 -31.93 -24.32 -2.90
N ALA A 145 -32.45 -23.12 -2.63
CA ALA A 145 -33.86 -22.92 -2.32
C ALA A 145 -34.78 -23.29 -3.50
N ALA A 146 -34.38 -22.95 -4.74
CA ALA A 146 -35.10 -23.35 -5.94
C ALA A 146 -35.15 -24.89 -6.09
N LEU A 147 -34.05 -25.59 -5.81
CA LEU A 147 -34.00 -27.06 -5.81
C LEU A 147 -34.92 -27.66 -4.73
N LYS A 148 -34.92 -27.12 -3.50
CA LYS A 148 -35.83 -27.58 -2.43
C LYS A 148 -37.31 -27.38 -2.81
N ARG A 149 -37.66 -26.24 -3.41
CA ARG A 149 -39.03 -25.99 -3.91
C ARG A 149 -39.43 -27.02 -4.97
N LYS A 150 -38.55 -27.31 -5.93
CA LYS A 150 -38.77 -28.38 -6.93
C LYS A 150 -39.01 -29.74 -6.25
N ALA A 151 -38.24 -30.10 -5.22
CA ALA A 151 -38.44 -31.34 -4.47
C ALA A 151 -39.76 -31.38 -3.67
N ALA A 152 -40.14 -30.27 -3.04
CA ALA A 152 -41.40 -30.17 -2.31
C ALA A 152 -42.62 -30.28 -3.25
N LEU A 153 -42.55 -29.68 -4.44
CA LEU A 153 -43.57 -29.84 -5.48
C LEU A 153 -43.71 -31.30 -5.90
N LYS A 154 -42.59 -32.03 -6.10
CA LYS A 154 -42.61 -33.48 -6.36
C LYS A 154 -43.30 -34.27 -5.23
N ARG A 155 -43.03 -33.94 -3.96
CA ARG A 155 -43.70 -34.59 -2.80
C ARG A 155 -45.19 -34.27 -2.72
N LYS A 156 -45.60 -33.01 -2.92
CA LYS A 156 -47.02 -32.63 -2.95
C LYS A 156 -47.77 -33.35 -4.07
N ALA A 157 -47.16 -33.50 -5.24
CA ALA A 157 -47.73 -34.30 -6.33
C ALA A 157 -47.93 -35.77 -5.90
N ALA A 158 -46.97 -36.37 -5.20
CA ALA A 158 -47.11 -37.72 -4.65
C ALA A 158 -48.21 -37.83 -3.57
N LEU A 159 -48.36 -36.83 -2.70
CA LEU A 159 -49.44 -36.80 -1.70
C LEU A 159 -50.82 -36.58 -2.31
N LYS A 160 -50.96 -35.75 -3.36
CA LYS A 160 -52.21 -35.63 -4.11
C LYS A 160 -52.61 -36.97 -4.74
N ARG A 161 -51.66 -37.76 -5.26
CA ARG A 161 -51.92 -39.15 -5.69
C ARG A 161 -52.46 -40.01 -4.53
N LYS A 162 -51.95 -39.86 -3.30
CA LYS A 162 -52.49 -40.56 -2.11
C LYS A 162 -53.85 -40.04 -1.63
N ALA A 163 -54.12 -38.75 -1.71
CA ALA A 163 -55.39 -38.18 -1.26
C ALA A 163 -56.54 -38.48 -2.24
N ALA A 164 -56.27 -38.54 -3.54
CA ALA A 164 -57.22 -39.03 -4.54
C ALA A 164 -57.66 -40.49 -4.26
N LEU A 165 -56.82 -41.29 -3.59
CA LEU A 165 -57.21 -42.62 -3.10
C LEU A 165 -58.17 -42.54 -1.89
N LYS A 166 -58.11 -41.48 -1.07
CA LYS A 166 -58.96 -41.30 0.14
C LYS A 166 -60.29 -40.58 -0.12
N SER A 167 -60.39 -39.69 -1.10
CA SER A 167 -61.65 -38.97 -1.41
C SER A 167 -62.74 -39.85 -2.04
N LYS A 168 -62.49 -41.15 -2.21
CA LYS A 168 -63.54 -42.13 -2.43
C LYS A 168 -64.47 -42.31 -1.20
N ALA A 169 -64.24 -41.67 -0.04
CA ALA A 169 -64.82 -42.13 1.24
C ALA A 169 -65.63 -41.16 2.15
N ALA A 170 -66.29 -40.06 1.71
CA ALA A 170 -67.19 -39.29 2.61
C ALA A 170 -68.44 -38.65 1.95
N PRO A 171 -69.69 -38.85 2.48
CA PRO A 171 -70.95 -38.41 1.84
C PRO A 171 -71.68 -37.18 2.44
N LYS A 172 -72.71 -36.74 1.69
CA LYS A 172 -73.30 -35.40 1.50
C LYS A 172 -74.30 -34.92 2.59
N ARG A 173 -74.27 -33.63 2.95
CA ARG A 173 -75.43 -32.85 3.45
C ARG A 173 -75.48 -31.47 2.77
N LYS A 174 -76.59 -31.15 2.11
CA LYS A 174 -77.04 -29.86 1.52
C LYS A 174 -78.57 -29.85 1.64
N ALA A 175 -79.33 -28.77 1.68
CA ALA A 175 -79.18 -27.33 1.90
C ALA A 175 -80.64 -26.82 1.96
N THR A 176 -80.95 -25.81 2.75
CA THR A 176 -82.29 -25.24 2.93
C THR A 176 -82.49 -23.98 2.07
N PRO A 177 -83.68 -23.77 1.48
CA PRO A 177 -84.12 -22.43 1.08
C PRO A 177 -85.54 -22.05 1.57
N LYS A 178 -85.63 -20.80 2.05
CA LYS A 178 -86.75 -19.82 1.98
C LYS A 178 -88.10 -20.30 1.40
N ARG A 179 -89.19 -20.19 2.18
CA ARG A 179 -90.43 -19.49 1.75
C ARG A 179 -91.35 -19.13 2.94
N LYS A 180 -91.91 -17.92 2.88
CA LYS A 180 -92.94 -17.34 3.76
C LYS A 180 -94.28 -18.08 3.62
N ALA A 181 -94.99 -18.31 4.73
CA ALA A 181 -96.46 -18.24 4.82
C ALA A 181 -96.91 -18.24 6.29
N SER A 182 -97.88 -17.38 6.57
CA SER A 182 -98.56 -17.07 7.82
C SER A 182 -99.45 -18.19 8.36
N MET A 183 -99.55 -18.36 9.69
CA MET A 183 -100.82 -18.20 10.44
C MET A 183 -100.66 -18.46 11.95
N LYS A 184 -101.29 -17.58 12.73
CA LYS A 184 -101.63 -17.65 14.15
C LYS A 184 -101.94 -19.08 14.66
N GLY A 185 -101.27 -19.48 15.74
CA GLY A 185 -101.66 -20.57 16.64
C GLY A 185 -101.39 -20.14 18.08
N LYS A 186 -102.36 -20.36 18.95
CA LYS A 186 -102.58 -19.67 20.23
C LYS A 186 -101.64 -20.13 21.35
N ALA A 187 -101.45 -19.20 22.29
CA ALA A 187 -101.50 -19.36 23.74
C ALA A 187 -100.75 -20.54 24.41
N GLY A 188 -99.71 -20.17 25.16
CA GLY A 188 -99.70 -20.36 26.61
C GLY A 188 -100.00 -21.76 27.16
N ALA A 189 -98.96 -22.51 27.45
CA ALA A 189 -98.99 -23.52 28.50
C ALA A 189 -97.81 -23.31 29.44
N LYS A 190 -98.02 -22.43 30.42
CA LYS A 190 -97.37 -22.56 31.73
C LYS A 190 -97.82 -23.90 32.32
N ARG A 191 -96.89 -24.73 32.81
CA ARG A 191 -97.06 -25.32 34.14
C ARG A 191 -95.77 -25.95 34.68
N TYR A 192 -95.32 -25.37 35.78
CA TYR A 192 -94.59 -26.03 36.85
C TYR A 192 -95.45 -27.14 37.48
N LYS A 193 -94.85 -28.29 37.82
CA LYS A 193 -95.17 -29.05 39.05
C LYS A 193 -94.25 -30.25 39.25
N LYS A 194 -93.62 -30.33 40.43
CA LYS A 194 -93.31 -31.52 41.25
C LYS A 194 -92.28 -31.04 42.29
N GLN A 195 -92.50 -31.09 43.60
CA GLN A 195 -93.61 -31.50 44.46
C GLN A 195 -93.75 -30.45 45.56
#